data_AF-A0A7Y3BCT9-F1
#
_entry.id   AF-A0A7Y3BCT9-F1
#
_cell.length_a   1.000
_cell.length_b   1.000
_cell.length_c   1.000
_cell.angle_alpha   90.00
_cell.angle_beta   90.00
_cell.angle_gamma   90.00
#
_symmetry.space_group_name_H-M   'P 1'
#
loop_
_entity.id
_entity.type
_entity.pdbx_description
1 polymer ?
#
loop_
_entity_poly.entity_id
_entity_poly.type
_entity_poly.pdbx_seq_one_letter_code
_entity_poly.pdbx_strand_id
1 'polypeptide(L)'
;MFKKFGILAVVVSVSTPAVALQPLHENRTVIAGFYAMGLADLVRRNCDDISPRYLRAYNYLKALEKYALEAGYSEAQIEELTDNREEKQKLRVRIEADLAERGASAETPQGYCTVGREEIAK
;
A
#
# COMPACT_ATOMS: atom_id res chain seq x y z
N MET A 1 14.76 -48.64 51.59
CA MET A 1 15.86 -47.63 51.63
C MET A 1 15.91 -46.98 50.25
N PHE A 2 15.76 -45.66 50.21
CA PHE A 2 15.51 -44.82 49.02
C PHE A 2 16.57 -44.97 47.91
N LYS A 3 16.15 -44.94 46.64
CA LYS A 3 16.91 -44.20 45.62
C LYS A 3 15.95 -43.56 44.62
N LYS A 4 16.11 -42.24 44.51
CA LYS A 4 15.17 -41.26 43.98
C LYS A 4 15.06 -41.30 42.45
N PHE A 5 13.85 -41.00 42.00
CA PHE A 5 13.47 -40.54 40.66
C PHE A 5 14.45 -39.50 40.10
N GLY A 6 14.76 -39.63 38.81
CA GLY A 6 15.40 -38.60 38.00
C GLY A 6 14.89 -38.68 36.57
N ILE A 7 13.64 -38.23 36.34
CA ILE A 7 13.12 -38.01 34.98
C ILE A 7 13.71 -36.69 34.51
N LEU A 8 14.71 -36.76 33.63
CA LEU A 8 15.26 -35.61 32.93
C LEU A 8 14.32 -35.28 31.76
N ALA A 9 13.37 -34.39 31.99
CA ALA A 9 12.47 -33.88 30.95
C ALA A 9 13.27 -32.93 30.03
N VAL A 10 13.69 -33.42 28.87
CA VAL A 10 14.23 -32.61 27.78
C VAL A 10 13.08 -31.82 27.17
N VAL A 11 12.95 -30.54 27.53
CA VAL A 11 12.09 -29.59 26.84
C VAL A 11 12.74 -29.25 25.49
N VAL A 12 12.25 -29.89 24.43
CA VAL A 12 12.60 -29.53 23.05
C VAL A 12 11.80 -28.27 22.71
N SER A 13 12.43 -27.11 22.82
CA SER A 13 11.89 -25.85 22.31
C SER A 13 11.79 -25.96 20.79
N VAL A 14 10.58 -26.19 20.28
CA VAL A 14 10.31 -26.16 18.84
C VAL A 14 10.31 -24.69 18.43
N SER A 15 11.44 -24.21 17.89
CA SER A 15 11.52 -22.88 17.27
C SER A 15 10.68 -22.89 16.01
N THR A 16 9.41 -22.51 16.09
CA THR A 16 8.61 -22.22 14.90
C THR A 16 9.24 -21.01 14.20
N PRO A 17 9.62 -21.11 12.91
CA PRO A 17 10.13 -19.96 12.19
C PRO A 17 9.06 -18.88 12.18
N ALA A 18 9.39 -17.69 12.68
CA ALA A 18 8.55 -16.52 12.49
C ALA A 18 8.53 -16.22 10.99
N VAL A 19 7.38 -16.43 10.34
CA VAL A 19 7.19 -16.00 8.96
C VAL A 19 7.19 -14.47 9.01
N ALA A 20 8.26 -13.86 8.51
CA ALA A 20 8.36 -12.41 8.44
C ALA A 20 7.25 -11.88 7.53
N LEU A 21 6.59 -10.80 7.96
CA LEU A 21 5.66 -10.07 7.09
C LEU A 21 6.44 -9.57 5.87
N GLN A 22 5.84 -9.71 4.68
CA GLN A 22 6.39 -9.08 3.48
C GLN A 22 6.50 -7.57 3.69
N PRO A 23 7.49 -6.87 3.12
CA PRO A 23 7.55 -5.41 3.16
C PRO A 23 6.23 -4.78 2.68
N LEU A 24 5.81 -3.66 3.27
CA LEU A 24 4.54 -3.02 2.90
C LEU A 24 4.51 -2.59 1.42
N HIS A 25 5.66 -2.28 0.82
CA HIS A 25 5.77 -1.95 -0.61
C HIS A 25 5.63 -3.18 -1.53
N GLU A 26 5.60 -4.39 -0.98
CA GLU A 26 5.29 -5.65 -1.69
C GLU A 26 3.86 -6.15 -1.37
N ASN A 27 3.21 -5.58 -0.36
CA ASN A 27 1.87 -5.97 0.05
C ASN A 27 0.82 -5.51 -0.96
N ARG A 28 0.15 -6.46 -1.64
CA ARG A 28 -0.78 -6.15 -2.74
C ARG A 28 -1.89 -5.17 -2.38
N THR A 29 -2.49 -5.30 -1.19
CA THR A 29 -3.55 -4.40 -0.72
C THR A 29 -3.03 -2.96 -0.59
N VAL A 30 -1.83 -2.84 -0.03
CA VAL A 30 -1.17 -1.55 0.19
C VAL A 30 -0.77 -0.93 -1.14
N ILE A 31 -0.07 -1.65 -2.01
CA ILE A 31 0.32 -1.16 -3.34
C ILE A 31 -0.91 -0.75 -4.15
N ALA A 32 -1.98 -1.55 -4.16
CA ALA A 32 -3.21 -1.20 -4.86
C ALA A 32 -3.82 0.11 -4.34
N GLY A 33 -3.75 0.33 -3.02
CA GLY A 33 -4.21 1.58 -2.42
C GLY A 33 -3.36 2.79 -2.77
N PHE A 34 -2.03 2.67 -2.68
CA PHE A 34 -1.14 3.74 -3.14
C PHE A 34 -1.25 3.99 -4.64
N TYR A 35 -1.50 2.95 -5.44
CA TYR A 35 -1.77 3.08 -6.86
C TYR A 35 -3.01 3.94 -7.11
N ALA A 36 -4.14 3.61 -6.48
CA ALA A 36 -5.38 4.35 -6.62
C ALA A 36 -5.23 5.82 -6.19
N MET A 37 -4.52 6.05 -5.08
CA MET A 37 -4.23 7.40 -4.59
C MET A 37 -3.31 8.19 -5.51
N GLY A 38 -2.27 7.57 -6.06
CA GLY A 38 -1.35 8.21 -6.99
C GLY A 38 -2.01 8.53 -8.33
N LEU A 39 -2.86 7.64 -8.84
CA LEU A 39 -3.65 7.87 -10.04
C LEU A 39 -4.62 9.04 -9.84
N ALA A 40 -5.35 9.05 -8.72
CA ALA A 40 -6.26 10.15 -8.40
C ALA A 40 -5.52 11.50 -8.25
N ASP A 41 -4.33 11.50 -7.65
CA ASP A 41 -3.52 12.72 -7.51
C ASP A 41 -3.03 13.23 -8.88
N LEU A 42 -2.57 12.33 -9.76
CA LEU A 42 -2.18 12.67 -11.13
C LEU A 42 -3.33 13.24 -11.95
N VAL A 43 -4.50 12.60 -11.91
CA VAL A 43 -5.72 13.10 -12.55
C VAL A 43 -6.06 14.50 -12.05
N ARG A 44 -6.14 14.68 -10.73
CA ARG A 44 -6.52 15.96 -10.12
C ARG A 44 -5.55 17.09 -10.46
N ARG A 45 -4.24 16.80 -10.56
CA ARG A 45 -3.23 17.81 -10.90
C ARG A 45 -3.29 18.27 -12.36
N ASN A 46 -3.89 17.47 -13.24
CA ASN A 46 -3.93 17.72 -14.68
C ASN A 46 -5.36 17.92 -15.21
N CYS A 47 -6.38 17.86 -14.35
CA CYS A 47 -7.78 18.07 -14.71
C CYS A 47 -8.46 19.05 -13.75
N ASP A 48 -8.70 20.27 -14.23
CA ASP A 48 -9.32 21.34 -13.43
C ASP A 48 -10.83 21.13 -13.19
N ASP A 49 -11.48 20.29 -14.00
CA ASP A 49 -12.91 19.98 -13.87
C ASP A 49 -13.22 19.01 -12.71
N ILE A 50 -12.21 18.35 -12.14
CA ILE A 50 -12.38 17.34 -11.09
C ILE A 50 -11.84 17.86 -9.77
N SER A 51 -12.77 18.17 -8.86
CA SER A 51 -12.42 18.58 -7.50
C SER A 51 -12.01 17.39 -6.61
N PRO A 52 -10.97 17.54 -5.76
CA PRO A 52 -10.59 16.53 -4.78
C PRO A 52 -11.72 16.21 -3.80
N ARG A 53 -11.90 14.91 -3.54
CA ARG A 53 -12.79 14.42 -2.48
C ARG A 53 -11.97 14.16 -1.21
N TYR A 54 -11.44 15.23 -0.60
CA TYR A 54 -10.49 15.13 0.52
C TYR A 54 -10.92 14.21 1.66
N LEU A 55 -12.20 14.28 2.07
CA LEU A 55 -12.72 13.41 3.13
C LEU A 55 -12.67 11.92 2.73
N ARG A 56 -12.97 11.59 1.46
CA ARG A 56 -12.87 10.21 0.97
C ARG A 56 -11.41 9.75 0.90
N ALA A 57 -10.52 10.59 0.39
CA ALA A 57 -9.08 10.30 0.34
C ALA A 57 -8.51 10.04 1.74
N TYR A 58 -8.84 10.89 2.71
CA TYR A 58 -8.42 10.74 4.11
C TYR A 58 -8.94 9.42 4.71
N ASN A 59 -10.24 9.14 4.58
CA ASN A 59 -10.83 7.90 5.09
C ASN A 59 -10.21 6.65 4.46
N TYR A 60 -9.89 6.71 3.17
CA TYR A 60 -9.23 5.62 2.45
C TYR A 60 -7.82 5.36 2.99
N LEU A 61 -7.01 6.40 3.17
CA LEU A 61 -5.68 6.28 3.78
C LEU A 61 -5.75 5.74 5.21
N LYS A 62 -6.72 6.19 6.02
CA LYS A 62 -6.93 5.66 7.37
C LYS A 62 -7.36 4.18 7.37
N ALA A 63 -8.12 3.75 6.37
CA ALA A 63 -8.47 2.33 6.22
C ALA A 63 -7.24 1.48 5.85
N LEU A 64 -6.33 1.98 5.00
CA LEU A 64 -5.07 1.30 4.66
C LEU A 64 -4.12 1.21 5.86
N GLU A 65 -3.97 2.30 6.61
CA GLU A 65 -3.20 2.33 7.85
C GLU A 65 -3.74 1.31 8.86
N LYS A 66 -5.06 1.32 9.09
CA LYS A 66 -5.73 0.34 9.94
C LYS A 66 -5.49 -1.10 9.47
N TYR A 67 -5.62 -1.36 8.17
CA TYR A 67 -5.32 -2.68 7.59
C TYR A 67 -3.89 -3.13 7.88
N ALA A 68 -2.89 -2.24 7.73
CA ALA A 68 -1.50 -2.56 8.01
C ALA A 68 -1.30 -2.89 9.50
N LEU A 69 -1.88 -2.09 10.40
CA LEU A 69 -1.80 -2.35 11.85
C LEU A 69 -2.46 -3.69 12.21
N GLU A 70 -3.64 -3.99 11.67
CA GLU A 70 -4.35 -5.26 11.88
C GLU A 70 -3.59 -6.47 11.30
N ALA A 71 -2.81 -6.27 10.23
CA ALA A 71 -1.93 -7.28 9.65
C ALA A 71 -0.62 -7.48 10.43
N GLY A 72 -0.38 -6.71 11.51
CA GLY A 72 0.77 -6.86 12.39
C GLY A 72 1.97 -5.99 12.05
N TYR A 73 1.84 -5.04 11.13
CA TYR A 73 2.87 -4.04 10.86
C TYR A 73 2.92 -2.97 11.96
N SER A 74 4.10 -2.46 12.26
CA SER A 74 4.27 -1.33 13.18
C SER A 74 4.08 0.02 12.49
N GLU A 75 3.79 1.06 13.28
CA GLU A 75 3.74 2.45 12.77
C GLU A 75 5.05 2.86 12.07
N ALA A 76 6.20 2.44 12.61
CA ALA A 76 7.51 2.70 11.99
C ALA A 76 7.65 2.05 10.61
N GLN A 77 7.12 0.85 10.41
CA GLN A 77 7.12 0.21 9.08
C GLN A 77 6.20 0.95 8.10
N ILE A 78 5.08 1.50 8.59
CA ILE A 78 4.17 2.33 7.79
C ILE A 78 4.85 3.65 7.40
N GLU A 79 5.55 4.30 8.32
CA GLU A 79 6.33 5.51 8.05
C GLU A 79 7.44 5.25 7.02
N GLU A 80 8.20 4.16 7.17
CA GLU A 80 9.24 3.74 6.23
C GLU A 80 8.70 3.57 4.80
N LEU A 81 7.50 2.98 4.64
CA LEU A 81 6.83 2.91 3.34
C LEU A 81 6.61 4.32 2.76
N THR A 82 6.12 5.24 3.58
CA THR A 82 5.86 6.61 3.14
C THR A 82 7.15 7.40 2.90
N ASP A 83 8.31 6.97 3.35
CA ASP A 83 9.59 7.63 3.06
C ASP A 83 10.38 6.97 1.92
N ASN A 84 9.94 5.80 1.47
CA ASN A 84 10.60 5.07 0.39
C ASN A 84 10.40 5.76 -0.98
N ARG A 85 11.33 6.67 -1.31
CA ARG A 85 11.32 7.45 -2.56
C ARG A 85 11.46 6.59 -3.81
N GLU A 86 12.21 5.48 -3.72
CA GLU A 86 12.43 4.58 -4.85
C GLU A 86 11.12 3.89 -5.24
N GLU A 87 10.43 3.29 -4.27
CA GLU A 87 9.16 2.60 -4.52
C GLU A 87 8.05 3.56 -4.94
N LYS A 88 8.03 4.78 -4.38
CA LYS A 88 7.16 5.86 -4.87
C LYS A 88 7.41 6.18 -6.35
N GLN A 89 8.67 6.26 -6.77
CA GLN A 89 9.00 6.55 -8.16
C GLN A 89 8.62 5.39 -9.09
N LYS A 90 8.88 4.14 -8.70
CA LYS A 90 8.45 2.96 -9.47
C LYS A 90 6.94 2.94 -9.66
N LEU A 91 6.19 3.18 -8.58
CA LEU A 91 4.74 3.26 -8.63
C LEU A 91 4.25 4.42 -9.50
N ARG A 92 4.89 5.59 -9.40
CA ARG A 92 4.56 6.76 -10.22
C ARG A 92 4.74 6.49 -11.72
N VAL A 93 5.87 5.90 -12.11
CA VAL A 93 6.15 5.53 -13.52
C VAL A 93 5.10 4.55 -14.03
N ARG A 94 4.73 3.55 -13.22
CA ARG A 94 3.66 2.61 -13.57
C ARG A 94 2.32 3.32 -13.80
N ILE A 95 1.93 4.21 -12.89
CA ILE A 95 0.67 4.94 -13.03
C ILE A 95 0.68 5.84 -14.28
N GLU A 96 1.80 6.52 -14.55
CA GLU A 96 1.94 7.35 -15.75
C GLU A 96 1.85 6.54 -17.04
N ALA A 97 2.44 5.33 -17.07
CA ALA A 97 2.30 4.41 -18.20
C ALA A 97 0.83 3.97 -18.38
N ASP A 98 0.16 3.53 -17.31
CA ASP A 98 -1.24 3.11 -17.36
C ASP A 98 -2.18 4.27 -17.78
N LEU A 99 -1.88 5.51 -17.37
CA LEU A 99 -2.61 6.70 -17.79
C LEU A 99 -2.38 7.01 -19.28
N ALA A 100 -1.13 6.90 -19.75
CA ALA A 100 -0.79 7.13 -21.15
C ALA A 100 -1.48 6.11 -22.07
N GLU A 101 -1.55 4.84 -21.67
CA GLU A 101 -2.30 3.80 -22.38
C GLU A 101 -3.80 4.12 -22.50
N ARG A 102 -4.34 4.88 -21.54
CA ARG A 102 -5.72 5.38 -21.52
C ARG A 102 -5.88 6.75 -22.18
N GLY A 103 -4.84 7.24 -22.86
CA GLY A 103 -4.86 8.51 -23.57
C GLY A 103 -4.69 9.74 -22.68
N ALA A 104 -4.21 9.58 -21.44
CA ALA A 104 -3.90 10.68 -20.52
C ALA A 104 -2.37 10.85 -20.39
N SER A 105 -1.82 11.88 -21.02
CA SER A 105 -0.38 12.19 -20.98
C SER A 105 -0.14 13.71 -21.04
N ALA A 106 1.13 14.13 -20.97
CA ALA A 106 1.49 15.53 -21.17
C ALA A 106 1.10 16.05 -22.57
N GLU A 107 1.06 15.18 -23.57
CA GLU A 107 0.65 15.51 -24.95
C GLU A 107 -0.87 15.51 -25.10
N THR A 108 -1.60 14.80 -24.22
CA THR A 108 -3.06 14.72 -24.21
C THR A 108 -3.67 15.06 -22.83
N PRO A 109 -3.53 16.32 -22.34
CA PRO A 109 -4.00 16.70 -21.00
C PRO A 109 -5.49 16.46 -20.77
N GLN A 110 -6.33 16.57 -21.80
CA GLN A 110 -7.77 16.33 -21.72
C GLN A 110 -8.09 14.87 -21.36
N GLY A 111 -7.18 13.94 -21.65
CA GLY A 111 -7.31 12.54 -21.29
C GLY A 111 -7.40 12.32 -19.78
N TYR A 112 -6.70 13.13 -18.97
CA TYR A 112 -6.77 13.02 -17.50
C TYR A 112 -8.19 13.23 -16.98
N CYS A 113 -8.95 14.16 -17.55
CA CYS A 113 -10.35 14.36 -17.18
C CYS A 113 -11.25 13.20 -17.59
N THR A 114 -10.99 12.58 -18.75
CA THR A 114 -11.74 11.39 -19.20
C THR A 114 -11.48 10.22 -18.26
N VAL A 115 -10.22 9.90 -17.99
CA VAL A 115 -9.81 8.87 -17.02
C VAL A 115 -10.41 9.16 -15.64
N GLY A 116 -10.34 10.40 -15.19
CA GLY A 116 -10.90 10.79 -13.90
C GLY A 116 -12.40 10.53 -13.80
N ARG A 117 -13.17 10.82 -14.85
CA ARG A 117 -14.61 10.52 -14.89
C ARG A 117 -14.89 9.01 -14.90
N GLU A 118 -14.08 8.23 -15.60
CA GLU A 118 -14.16 6.77 -15.59
C GLU A 118 -13.93 6.19 -14.19
N GLU A 119 -12.89 6.64 -13.48
CA GLU A 119 -12.62 6.20 -12.11
C GLU A 119 -13.68 6.65 -11.11
N ILE A 120 -14.29 7.83 -11.32
CA ILE A 120 -15.39 8.32 -10.48
C ILE A 120 -16.67 7.51 -10.67
N ALA A 121 -16.86 6.90 -11.85
CA ALA A 121 -18.04 6.12 -12.19
C ALA A 121 -17.99 4.66 -11.71
N LYS A 122 -16.83 4.18 -11.25
CA LYS A 122 -16.64 2.86 -10.62
C LYS A 122 -17.07 2.91 -9.15
#